data_AF-A0A3C1PY72-F1
#
_entry.id   AF-A0A3C1PY72-F1
#
_cell.length_a   1.000
_cell.length_b   1.000
_cell.length_c   1.000
_cell.angle_alpha   90.00
_cell.angle_beta   90.00
_cell.angle_gamma   90.00
#
_symmetry.space_group_name_H-M   'P 1'
#
loop_
_entity.id
_entity.type
_entity.pdbx_description
1 polymer ?
#
loop_
_entity_poly.entity_id
_entity_poly.type
_entity_poly.pdbx_seq_one_letter_code
_entity_poly.pdbx_strand_id
1 'polypeptide(L)'
;VTVLVCAFFTTFTGASGVTILALGGLLMPVLQSAGYSERSSIGMLTGAGSLGVLFPPCLPLILYAVVATNTKLVSLSLSDVFLGGAIPGALLVLMTIAWGVWKQPQASIVRAPLDWVEIRKAFIGALGELFLPIVALFALFSGFATPIEAASVSAFYAFLLYLVDARWVRKARIRNELPQMMSECGLLVGGVLLILGVAMGLTDYLIFAMIPDQMVDWAQATIESKLLFLLALNGALILVGCLMDIFSAIIVIVPLIVPLGVVFGIDPIHLGIIFLANLQLGYLTPPIGMNLFLASYRFGKPMSEVIKASLPLLAVFVIGVLLITYVPFLTTWLPGLFK
;
A
#
# COMPACT_ATOMS: atom_id res chain seq x y z
N VAL A 1 -15.73 -9.46 -1.96
CA VAL A 1 -14.59 -10.40 -2.20
C VAL A 1 -13.43 -9.69 -2.87
N THR A 2 -13.62 -9.12 -4.07
CA THR A 2 -12.60 -8.38 -4.83
C THR A 2 -11.76 -7.43 -3.96
N VAL A 3 -12.42 -6.54 -3.20
CA VAL A 3 -11.74 -5.56 -2.34
C VAL A 3 -10.84 -6.21 -1.30
N LEU A 4 -11.32 -7.27 -0.63
CA LEU A 4 -10.57 -7.99 0.39
C LEU A 4 -9.37 -8.72 -0.21
N VAL A 5 -9.55 -9.36 -1.38
CA VAL A 5 -8.47 -10.07 -2.07
C VAL A 5 -7.40 -9.08 -2.54
N CYS A 6 -7.80 -7.96 -3.16
CA CYS A 6 -6.85 -6.91 -3.55
C CYS A 6 -6.12 -6.32 -2.33
N ALA A 7 -6.84 -5.99 -1.24
CA ALA A 7 -6.21 -5.47 -0.03
C ALA A 7 -5.19 -6.46 0.53
N PHE A 8 -5.56 -7.73 0.69
CA PHE A 8 -4.69 -8.78 1.18
C PHE A 8 -3.43 -8.95 0.32
N PHE A 9 -3.57 -9.07 -1.00
CA PHE A 9 -2.41 -9.21 -1.89
C PHE A 9 -1.51 -7.98 -1.88
N THR A 10 -2.09 -6.77 -1.88
CA THR A 10 -1.30 -5.53 -1.82
C THR A 10 -0.51 -5.41 -0.53
N THR A 11 -1.00 -5.96 0.57
CA THR A 11 -0.28 -6.01 1.84
C THR A 11 1.02 -6.82 1.74
N PHE A 12 1.06 -7.86 0.92
CA PHE A 12 2.28 -8.67 0.69
C PHE A 12 3.16 -8.14 -0.43
N THR A 13 2.57 -7.64 -1.52
CA THR A 13 3.36 -7.13 -2.65
C THR A 13 3.96 -5.77 -2.36
N GLY A 14 3.35 -4.97 -1.47
CA GLY A 14 3.72 -3.57 -1.23
C GLY A 14 3.57 -2.67 -2.46
N ALA A 15 3.02 -3.21 -3.55
CA ALA A 15 3.03 -2.61 -4.86
C ALA A 15 1.61 -2.62 -5.43
N SER A 16 0.90 -1.53 -5.17
CA SER A 16 -0.47 -1.31 -5.64
C SER A 16 -0.64 -1.60 -7.14
N GLY A 17 0.33 -1.19 -7.95
CA GLY A 17 0.33 -1.41 -9.40
C GLY A 17 0.40 -2.89 -9.80
N VAL A 18 1.23 -3.67 -9.11
CA VAL A 18 1.38 -5.12 -9.38
C VAL A 18 0.07 -5.85 -9.08
N THR A 19 -0.63 -5.45 -8.01
CA THR A 19 -1.94 -6.01 -7.68
C THR A 19 -2.97 -5.77 -8.79
N ILE A 20 -3.00 -4.57 -9.37
CA ILE A 20 -3.89 -4.24 -10.49
C ILE A 20 -3.54 -5.10 -11.72
N LEU A 21 -2.26 -5.22 -12.05
CA LEU A 21 -1.81 -6.00 -13.21
C LEU A 21 -2.11 -7.51 -13.04
N ALA A 22 -1.82 -8.07 -11.87
CA ALA A 22 -1.95 -9.49 -11.58
C ALA A 22 -3.41 -9.89 -11.37
N LEU A 23 -4.10 -9.26 -10.41
CA LEU A 23 -5.46 -9.62 -10.03
C LEU A 23 -6.52 -8.99 -10.93
N GLY A 24 -6.22 -7.86 -11.57
CA GLY A 24 -7.21 -7.12 -12.37
C GLY A 24 -7.87 -7.98 -13.42
N GLY A 25 -7.13 -8.77 -14.21
CA GLY A 25 -7.76 -9.62 -15.22
C GLY A 25 -8.32 -10.94 -14.72
N LEU A 26 -7.97 -11.38 -13.51
CA LEU A 26 -8.66 -12.50 -12.87
C LEU A 26 -10.02 -12.06 -12.33
N LEU A 27 -10.08 -10.88 -11.70
CA LEU A 27 -11.27 -10.38 -11.01
C LEU A 27 -12.22 -9.62 -11.94
N MET A 28 -11.76 -9.08 -13.06
CA MET A 28 -12.61 -8.44 -14.08
C MET A 28 -13.73 -9.37 -14.60
N PRO A 29 -13.44 -10.58 -15.13
CA PRO A 29 -14.49 -11.46 -15.62
C PRO A 29 -15.44 -11.92 -14.50
N VAL A 30 -14.95 -12.05 -13.26
CA VAL A 30 -15.78 -12.39 -12.08
C VAL A 30 -16.75 -11.25 -11.74
N LEU A 31 -16.31 -9.99 -11.80
CA LEU A 31 -17.17 -8.84 -11.57
C LEU A 31 -18.21 -8.70 -12.69
N GLN A 32 -17.80 -8.91 -13.95
CA GLN A 32 -18.69 -8.86 -15.11
C GLN A 32 -19.74 -9.98 -15.08
N SER A 33 -19.36 -11.20 -14.70
CA SER A 33 -20.32 -12.32 -14.55
C SER A 33 -21.28 -12.12 -13.37
N ALA A 34 -20.85 -11.39 -12.34
CA ALA A 34 -21.70 -10.91 -11.25
C ALA A 34 -22.58 -9.69 -11.64
N GLY A 35 -22.54 -9.26 -12.90
CA GLY A 35 -23.39 -8.20 -13.46
C GLY A 35 -22.85 -6.78 -13.29
N TYR A 36 -21.67 -6.58 -12.68
CA TYR A 36 -21.10 -5.22 -12.55
C TYR A 36 -20.75 -4.68 -13.94
N SER A 37 -21.17 -3.43 -14.21
CA SER A 37 -20.78 -2.72 -15.43
C SER A 37 -19.25 -2.65 -15.54
N GLU A 38 -18.71 -2.79 -16.75
CA GLU A 38 -17.27 -2.72 -17.01
C GLU A 38 -16.60 -1.49 -16.35
N ARG A 39 -17.22 -0.31 -16.48
CA ARG A 39 -16.74 0.93 -15.87
C ARG A 39 -16.67 0.85 -14.33
N SER A 40 -17.67 0.29 -13.67
CA SER A 40 -17.64 0.12 -12.20
C SER A 40 -16.59 -0.89 -11.77
N SER A 41 -16.40 -1.97 -12.55
CA SER A 41 -15.38 -2.99 -12.30
C SER A 41 -13.96 -2.42 -12.43
N ILE A 42 -13.69 -1.62 -13.47
CA ILE A 42 -12.41 -0.92 -13.65
C ILE A 42 -12.16 0.02 -12.47
N GLY A 43 -13.13 0.86 -12.10
CA GLY A 43 -12.98 1.78 -10.97
C GLY A 43 -12.69 1.05 -9.66
N MET A 44 -13.45 -0.01 -9.37
CA MET A 44 -13.27 -0.82 -8.17
C MET A 44 -11.88 -1.48 -8.11
N LEU A 45 -11.45 -2.13 -9.18
CA LEU A 45 -10.15 -2.80 -9.24
C LEU A 45 -8.98 -1.81 -9.13
N THR A 46 -9.13 -0.64 -9.76
CA THR A 46 -8.09 0.39 -9.76
C THR A 46 -7.87 0.97 -8.36
N GLY A 47 -8.93 1.29 -7.62
CA GLY A 47 -8.74 1.80 -6.25
C GLY A 47 -8.47 0.70 -5.21
N ALA A 48 -9.12 -0.47 -5.32
CA ALA A 48 -8.89 -1.57 -4.38
C ALA A 48 -7.44 -2.09 -4.40
N GLY A 49 -6.73 -1.93 -5.53
CA GLY A 49 -5.32 -2.26 -5.64
C GLY A 49 -4.41 -1.52 -4.65
N SER A 50 -4.81 -0.37 -4.12
CA SER A 50 -3.98 0.44 -3.22
C SER A 50 -4.24 0.24 -1.72
N LEU A 51 -5.36 -0.39 -1.36
CA LEU A 51 -5.83 -0.46 0.03
C LEU A 51 -4.91 -1.23 0.98
N GLY A 52 -4.17 -2.21 0.45
CA GLY A 52 -3.30 -3.08 1.26
C GLY A 52 -2.07 -2.39 1.83
N VAL A 53 -1.72 -1.19 1.36
CA VAL A 53 -0.46 -0.53 1.71
C VAL A 53 -0.39 -0.07 3.17
N LEU A 54 -1.54 0.08 3.84
CA LEU A 54 -1.61 0.47 5.27
C LEU A 54 -1.61 -0.72 6.25
N PHE A 55 -1.56 -1.97 5.76
CA PHE A 55 -1.57 -3.14 6.62
C PHE A 55 -0.18 -3.78 6.76
N PRO A 56 0.14 -4.44 7.88
CA PRO A 56 1.37 -5.23 8.03
C PRO A 56 1.34 -6.49 7.15
N PRO A 57 2.47 -6.92 6.54
CA PRO A 57 3.87 -6.46 6.72
C PRO A 57 4.34 -5.51 5.59
N CYS A 58 3.48 -4.61 5.11
CA CYS A 58 3.72 -3.88 3.87
C CYS A 58 4.98 -3.00 3.89
N LEU A 59 5.80 -3.10 2.84
CA LEU A 59 7.12 -2.47 2.72
C LEU A 59 7.12 -0.93 2.84
N PRO A 60 6.15 -0.17 2.30
CA PRO A 60 6.05 1.28 2.50
C PRO A 60 5.97 1.72 3.98
N LEU A 61 5.26 0.97 4.84
CA LEU A 61 5.21 1.27 6.27
C LEU A 61 6.58 1.06 6.93
N ILE A 62 7.28 -0.01 6.54
CA ILE A 62 8.62 -0.33 7.02
C ILE A 62 9.60 0.79 6.63
N LEU A 63 9.58 1.19 5.35
CA LEU A 63 10.46 2.24 4.86
C LEU A 63 10.16 3.59 5.52
N TYR A 64 8.88 3.94 5.73
CA TYR A 64 8.54 5.14 6.48
C TYR A 64 9.15 5.12 7.88
N ALA A 65 8.97 4.03 8.64
CA ALA A 65 9.51 3.90 9.99
C ALA A 65 11.05 4.04 10.02
N VAL A 66 11.74 3.39 9.07
CA VAL A 66 13.20 3.47 8.95
C VAL A 66 13.67 4.87 8.57
N VAL A 67 13.10 5.48 7.53
CA VAL A 67 13.51 6.81 7.06
C VAL A 67 13.18 7.88 8.10
N ALA A 68 12.00 7.84 8.72
CA ALA A 68 11.64 8.75 9.80
C ALA A 68 12.59 8.59 11.00
N THR A 69 12.97 7.37 11.37
CA THR A 69 13.94 7.13 12.46
C THR A 69 15.34 7.65 12.10
N ASN A 70 15.74 7.57 10.83
CA ASN A 70 17.02 8.09 10.35
C ASN A 70 17.13 9.62 10.45
N THR A 71 16.01 10.35 10.53
CA THR A 71 16.04 11.81 10.79
C THR A 71 16.56 12.17 12.18
N LYS A 72 16.68 11.18 13.10
CA LYS A 72 17.08 11.34 14.51
C LYS A 72 16.17 12.22 15.38
N LEU A 73 15.10 12.78 14.80
CA LEU A 73 14.11 13.58 15.51
C LEU A 73 13.08 12.71 16.25
N VAL A 74 12.85 11.50 15.75
CA VAL A 74 11.83 10.58 16.25
C VAL A 74 12.39 9.16 16.25
N SER A 75 12.11 8.38 17.29
CA SER A 75 12.29 6.94 17.30
C SER A 75 10.94 6.24 17.13
N LEU A 76 10.76 5.55 16.01
CA LEU A 76 9.53 4.80 15.74
C LEU A 76 9.77 3.29 15.85
N SER A 77 8.94 2.60 16.63
CA SER A 77 8.87 1.15 16.58
C SER A 77 8.03 0.72 15.39
N LEU A 78 8.47 -0.33 14.69
CA LEU A 78 7.72 -0.96 13.59
C LEU A 78 6.35 -1.45 14.04
N SER A 79 6.25 -1.99 15.25
CA SER A 79 4.97 -2.41 15.85
C SER A 79 3.97 -1.25 15.83
N ASP A 80 4.39 -0.09 16.31
CA ASP A 80 3.49 1.05 16.55
C ASP A 80 3.00 1.64 15.24
N VAL A 81 3.87 1.68 14.23
CA VAL A 81 3.51 2.13 12.87
C VAL A 81 2.52 1.15 12.22
N PHE A 82 2.69 -0.16 12.41
CA PHE A 82 1.74 -1.16 11.91
C PHE A 82 0.38 -1.10 12.61
N LEU A 83 0.38 -0.98 13.94
CA LEU A 83 -0.85 -0.79 14.71
C LEU A 83 -1.55 0.51 14.31
N GLY A 84 -0.81 1.59 14.07
CA GLY A 84 -1.35 2.87 13.64
C GLY A 84 -2.00 2.83 12.25
N GLY A 85 -1.52 1.96 11.36
CA GLY A 85 -2.08 1.78 10.01
C GLY A 85 -3.30 0.85 9.95
N ALA A 86 -3.47 -0.04 10.92
CA ALA A 86 -4.50 -1.09 10.89
C ALA A 86 -5.93 -0.53 10.86
N ILE A 87 -6.28 0.41 11.75
CA ILE A 87 -7.62 1.01 11.81
C ILE A 87 -7.90 1.89 10.57
N PRO A 88 -7.01 2.82 10.16
CA PRO A 88 -7.15 3.60 8.94
C PRO A 88 -7.29 2.74 7.68
N GLY A 89 -6.48 1.69 7.57
CA GLY A 89 -6.57 0.73 6.47
C GLY A 89 -7.92 0.01 6.48
N ALA A 90 -8.37 -0.46 7.64
CA ALA A 90 -9.67 -1.12 7.78
C ALA A 90 -10.84 -0.19 7.42
N LEU A 91 -10.76 1.09 7.82
CA LEU A 91 -11.73 2.11 7.44
C LEU A 91 -11.82 2.26 5.91
N LEU A 92 -10.69 2.43 5.22
CA LEU A 92 -10.68 2.56 3.76
C LEU A 92 -11.20 1.30 3.05
N VAL A 93 -10.86 0.12 3.56
CA VAL A 93 -11.39 -1.16 3.06
C VAL A 93 -12.91 -1.23 3.24
N LEU A 94 -13.42 -0.92 4.43
CA LEU A 94 -14.86 -0.93 4.73
C LEU A 94 -15.62 0.07 3.88
N MET A 95 -15.10 1.29 3.72
CA MET A 95 -15.72 2.31 2.86
C MET A 95 -15.78 1.85 1.40
N THR A 96 -14.72 1.20 0.90
CA THR A 96 -14.68 0.65 -0.45
C THR A 96 -15.64 -0.53 -0.64
N ILE A 97 -15.77 -1.40 0.38
CA ILE A 97 -16.75 -2.49 0.38
C ILE A 97 -18.17 -1.92 0.36
N ALA A 98 -18.47 -0.94 1.22
CA ALA A 98 -19.77 -0.29 1.30
C ALA A 98 -20.16 0.33 -0.05
N TRP A 99 -19.24 1.05 -0.68
CA TRP A 99 -19.45 1.59 -2.03
C TRP A 99 -19.70 0.50 -3.06
N GLY A 100 -18.95 -0.60 -2.99
CA GLY A 100 -19.12 -1.76 -3.86
C GLY A 100 -20.49 -2.43 -3.75
N VAL A 101 -20.95 -2.67 -2.53
CA VAL A 101 -22.27 -3.25 -2.24
C VAL A 101 -23.38 -2.31 -2.68
N TRP A 102 -23.23 -1.00 -2.47
CA TRP A 102 -24.20 -0.01 -2.94
C TRP A 102 -24.32 0.04 -4.47
N LYS A 103 -23.22 -0.24 -5.19
CA LYS A 103 -23.19 -0.34 -6.65
C LYS A 103 -23.55 -1.72 -7.20
N GLN A 104 -23.89 -2.67 -6.33
CA GLN A 104 -24.25 -4.02 -6.76
C GLN A 104 -25.50 -3.97 -7.66
N PRO A 105 -25.46 -4.55 -8.87
CA PRO A 105 -26.63 -4.63 -9.74
C PRO A 105 -27.77 -5.40 -9.06
N GLN A 106 -29.01 -4.90 -9.20
CA GLN A 106 -30.21 -5.58 -8.68
C GLN A 106 -30.60 -6.84 -9.47
N ALA A 107 -30.04 -7.02 -10.68
CA ALA A 107 -30.33 -8.18 -11.51
C ALA A 107 -29.73 -9.45 -10.87
N SER A 108 -30.61 -10.44 -10.67
CA SER A 108 -30.35 -11.71 -9.98
C SER A 108 -29.08 -12.41 -10.46
N ILE A 109 -28.04 -12.36 -9.64
CA ILE A 109 -26.85 -13.18 -9.84
C ILE A 109 -27.28 -14.63 -9.65
N VAL A 110 -27.14 -15.44 -10.70
CA VAL A 110 -27.17 -16.91 -10.58
C VAL A 110 -25.98 -17.28 -9.72
N ARG A 111 -26.20 -17.44 -8.40
CA ARG A 111 -25.19 -17.95 -7.49
C ARG A 111 -24.92 -19.38 -7.91
N ALA A 112 -23.76 -19.66 -8.48
CA ALA A 112 -23.31 -21.04 -8.62
C ALA A 112 -23.37 -21.69 -7.22
N PRO A 113 -23.94 -22.90 -7.09
CA PRO A 113 -23.99 -23.59 -5.81
C PRO A 113 -22.56 -23.74 -5.28
N LEU A 114 -22.37 -23.49 -3.99
CA LEU A 114 -21.07 -23.66 -3.34
C LEU A 114 -20.72 -25.16 -3.34
N ASP A 115 -19.78 -25.56 -4.18
CA ASP A 115 -19.22 -26.90 -4.14
C ASP A 115 -18.18 -26.98 -3.01
N TRP A 116 -18.61 -27.51 -1.88
CA TRP A 116 -17.75 -27.73 -0.71
C TRP A 116 -16.55 -28.65 -1.00
N VAL A 117 -16.66 -29.55 -1.98
CA VAL A 117 -15.56 -30.42 -2.38
C VAL A 117 -14.50 -29.62 -3.13
N GLU A 118 -14.93 -28.73 -4.03
CA GLU A 118 -14.03 -27.83 -4.76
C GLU A 118 -13.35 -26.84 -3.80
N ILE A 119 -14.10 -26.22 -2.89
CA ILE A 119 -13.56 -25.31 -1.87
C ILE A 119 -12.53 -26.02 -1.00
N ARG A 120 -12.85 -27.23 -0.51
CA ARG A 120 -11.91 -28.00 0.32
C ARG A 120 -10.65 -28.39 -0.44
N LYS A 121 -10.77 -28.80 -1.70
CA LYS A 121 -9.61 -29.11 -2.55
C LYS A 121 -8.76 -27.86 -2.80
N ALA A 122 -9.37 -26.72 -3.12
CA ALA A 122 -8.66 -25.46 -3.31
C ALA A 122 -7.98 -24.99 -2.01
N PHE A 123 -8.65 -25.12 -0.87
CA PHE A 123 -8.11 -24.76 0.44
C PHE A 123 -6.91 -25.63 0.83
N ILE A 124 -6.99 -26.95 0.64
CA ILE A 124 -5.88 -27.87 0.89
C ILE A 124 -4.73 -27.60 -0.07
N GLY A 125 -5.03 -27.32 -1.34
CA GLY A 125 -4.01 -26.97 -2.35
C GLY A 125 -3.28 -25.67 -2.03
N ALA A 126 -3.99 -24.67 -1.50
CA ALA A 126 -3.43 -23.36 -1.13
C ALA A 126 -2.87 -23.32 0.30
N LEU A 127 -2.91 -24.43 1.05
CA LEU A 127 -2.57 -24.44 2.47
C LEU A 127 -1.12 -23.98 2.70
N GLY A 128 -0.19 -24.40 1.84
CA GLY A 128 1.21 -23.96 1.88
C GLY A 128 1.34 -22.44 1.69
N GLU A 129 0.72 -21.89 0.64
CA GLU A 129 0.74 -20.45 0.37
C GLU A 129 0.06 -19.63 1.48
N LEU A 130 -0.99 -20.16 2.11
CA LEU A 130 -1.71 -19.52 3.21
C LEU A 130 -0.86 -19.39 4.48
N PHE A 131 0.09 -20.30 4.70
CA PHE A 131 1.03 -20.22 5.82
C PHE A 131 2.09 -19.14 5.66
N LEU A 132 2.39 -18.68 4.43
CA LEU A 132 3.43 -17.67 4.19
C LEU A 132 3.16 -16.35 4.95
N PRO A 133 1.95 -15.75 4.87
CA PRO A 133 1.52 -14.66 5.75
C PRO A 133 1.76 -14.91 7.23
N ILE A 134 1.41 -16.11 7.71
CA ILE A 134 1.48 -16.47 9.12
C ILE A 134 2.94 -16.54 9.56
N VAL A 135 3.80 -17.16 8.76
CA VAL A 135 5.25 -17.22 9.01
C VAL A 135 5.85 -15.82 9.05
N ALA A 136 5.50 -14.95 8.10
CA ALA A 136 6.01 -13.59 8.05
C ALA A 136 5.58 -12.76 9.27
N LEU A 137 4.29 -12.79 9.62
CA LEU A 137 3.76 -12.05 10.76
C LEU A 137 4.30 -12.62 12.09
N PHE A 138 4.38 -13.94 12.22
CA PHE A 138 4.93 -14.57 13.43
C PHE A 138 6.41 -14.22 13.61
N ALA A 139 7.22 -14.30 12.56
CA ALA A 139 8.63 -13.91 12.64
C ALA A 139 8.80 -12.44 13.02
N LEU A 140 7.94 -11.55 12.50
CA LEU A 140 8.01 -10.11 12.74
C LEU A 140 7.53 -9.69 14.14
N PHE A 141 6.48 -10.33 14.68
CA PHE A 141 5.85 -9.95 15.94
C PHE A 141 6.22 -10.81 17.14
N SER A 142 6.85 -11.96 16.95
CA SER A 142 7.23 -12.84 18.07
C SER A 142 8.37 -12.29 18.93
N GLY A 143 9.05 -11.23 18.49
CA GLY A 143 10.18 -10.63 19.21
C GLY A 143 11.47 -11.46 19.16
N PHE A 144 11.44 -12.63 18.52
CA PHE A 144 12.62 -13.50 18.37
C PHE A 144 13.53 -13.09 17.20
N ALA A 145 13.01 -12.36 16.22
CA ALA A 145 13.73 -12.01 14.99
C ALA A 145 13.62 -10.52 14.67
N THR A 146 14.72 -9.95 14.18
CA THR A 146 14.74 -8.61 13.58
C THR A 146 13.97 -8.59 12.26
N PRO A 147 13.56 -7.41 11.74
CA PRO A 147 12.84 -7.33 10.46
C PRO A 147 13.60 -7.98 9.29
N ILE A 148 14.94 -7.90 9.29
CA ILE A 148 15.81 -8.50 8.27
C ILE A 148 15.80 -10.03 8.39
N GLU A 149 15.85 -10.56 9.61
CA GLU A 149 15.77 -11.99 9.88
C GLU A 149 14.37 -12.53 9.55
N ALA A 150 13.30 -11.79 9.91
CA ALA A 150 11.92 -12.14 9.57
C ALA A 150 11.71 -12.19 8.05
N ALA A 151 12.26 -11.24 7.30
CA ALA A 151 12.25 -11.26 5.83
C ALA A 151 13.02 -12.47 5.27
N SER A 152 14.18 -12.80 5.86
CA SER A 152 14.99 -13.96 5.45
C SER A 152 14.27 -15.29 5.67
N VAL A 153 13.62 -15.48 6.83
CA VAL A 153 12.80 -16.66 7.14
C VAL A 153 11.61 -16.77 6.18
N SER A 154 10.93 -15.66 5.91
CA SER A 154 9.78 -15.62 5.00
C SER A 154 10.17 -15.97 3.56
N ALA A 155 11.28 -15.40 3.07
CA ALA A 155 11.83 -15.70 1.75
C ALA A 155 12.27 -17.16 1.63
N PHE A 156 12.92 -17.70 2.67
CA PHE A 156 13.32 -19.09 2.72
C PHE A 156 12.10 -20.04 2.69
N TYR A 157 11.05 -19.72 3.45
CA TYR A 157 9.80 -20.48 3.44
C TYR A 157 9.12 -20.44 2.05
N ALA A 158 9.03 -19.26 1.42
CA ALA A 158 8.50 -19.13 0.06
C ALA A 158 9.32 -19.95 -0.96
N PHE A 159 10.64 -19.97 -0.83
CA PHE A 159 11.52 -20.79 -1.66
C PHE A 159 11.28 -22.30 -1.45
N LEU A 160 11.11 -22.74 -0.20
CA LEU A 160 10.76 -24.14 0.09
C LEU A 160 9.42 -24.54 -0.53
N LEU A 161 8.40 -23.69 -0.40
CA LEU A 161 7.10 -23.92 -1.05
C LEU A 161 7.25 -24.05 -2.56
N TYR A 162 8.00 -23.13 -3.20
CA TYR A 162 8.28 -23.20 -4.62
C TYR A 162 8.95 -24.53 -5.01
N LEU A 163 9.92 -25.03 -4.25
CA LEU A 163 10.57 -26.32 -4.52
C LEU A 163 9.60 -27.51 -4.41
N VAL A 164 8.70 -27.48 -3.42
CA VAL A 164 7.67 -28.50 -3.26
C VAL A 164 6.69 -28.46 -4.42
N ASP A 165 6.19 -27.29 -4.79
CA ASP A 165 5.29 -27.09 -5.92
C ASP A 165 5.91 -27.48 -7.26
N ALA A 166 7.16 -27.09 -7.49
CA ALA A 166 7.90 -27.42 -8.70
C ALA A 166 8.05 -28.94 -8.87
N ARG A 167 8.26 -29.66 -7.76
CA ARG A 167 8.47 -31.11 -7.75
C ARG A 167 7.17 -31.91 -7.82
N TRP A 168 6.11 -31.47 -7.16
CA TRP A 168 4.89 -32.26 -6.97
C TRP A 168 3.71 -31.83 -7.85
N VAL A 169 3.63 -30.55 -8.23
CA VAL A 169 2.46 -29.99 -8.94
C VAL A 169 2.78 -29.62 -10.38
N ARG A 170 3.83 -28.83 -10.60
CA ARG A 170 4.09 -28.19 -11.91
C ARG A 170 5.08 -28.91 -12.83
N LYS A 171 5.89 -29.86 -12.33
CA LYS A 171 7.06 -30.41 -13.05
C LYS A 171 7.94 -29.29 -13.65
N ALA A 172 8.07 -28.19 -12.91
CA ALA A 172 8.72 -26.97 -13.36
C ALA A 172 10.23 -27.20 -13.56
N ARG A 173 10.85 -26.48 -14.51
CA ARG A 173 12.30 -26.60 -14.75
C ARG A 173 13.03 -25.65 -13.83
N ILE A 174 13.28 -26.09 -12.60
CA ILE A 174 13.96 -25.33 -11.54
C ILE A 174 15.24 -24.64 -12.05
N ARG A 175 16.03 -25.32 -12.90
CA ARG A 175 17.28 -24.76 -13.48
C ARG A 175 17.08 -23.51 -14.34
N ASN A 176 15.91 -23.33 -14.96
CA ASN A 176 15.65 -22.21 -15.87
C ASN A 176 14.82 -21.12 -15.19
N GLU A 177 13.85 -21.51 -14.37
CA GLU A 177 12.95 -20.57 -13.68
C GLU A 177 13.64 -19.88 -12.51
N LEU A 178 14.52 -20.58 -11.77
CA LEU A 178 15.17 -19.98 -10.60
C LEU A 178 16.06 -18.78 -10.94
N PRO A 179 16.97 -18.84 -11.94
CA PRO A 179 17.76 -17.68 -12.35
C PRO A 179 16.89 -16.51 -12.83
N GLN A 180 15.79 -16.82 -13.53
CA GLN A 180 14.85 -15.81 -13.99
C GLN A 180 14.16 -15.10 -12.81
N MET A 181 13.62 -15.85 -11.84
CA MET A 181 13.01 -15.30 -10.64
C MET A 181 14.01 -14.47 -9.82
N MET A 182 15.24 -14.97 -9.64
CA MET A 182 16.31 -14.24 -8.96
C MET A 182 16.65 -12.93 -9.68
N SER A 183 16.69 -12.94 -11.02
CA SER A 183 16.94 -11.73 -11.82
C SER A 183 15.79 -10.72 -11.71
N GLU A 184 14.53 -11.17 -11.74
CA GLU A 184 13.37 -10.29 -11.59
C GLU A 184 13.33 -9.66 -10.21
N CYS A 185 13.56 -10.45 -9.15
CA CYS A 185 13.71 -9.94 -7.79
C CYS A 185 14.91 -8.97 -7.67
N GLY A 186 16.05 -9.32 -8.28
CA GLY A 186 17.25 -8.49 -8.29
C GLY A 186 17.06 -7.15 -9.00
N LEU A 187 16.29 -7.12 -10.08
CA LEU A 187 15.92 -5.88 -10.78
C LEU A 187 15.05 -4.98 -9.89
N LEU A 188 14.07 -5.55 -9.19
CA LEU A 188 13.23 -4.81 -8.24
C LEU A 188 14.05 -4.24 -7.08
N VAL A 189 14.85 -5.08 -6.42
CA VAL A 189 15.72 -4.67 -5.29
C VAL A 189 16.78 -3.67 -5.75
N GLY A 190 17.43 -3.92 -6.88
CA GLY A 190 18.45 -3.04 -7.46
C GLY A 190 17.89 -1.67 -7.82
N GLY A 191 16.68 -1.61 -8.40
CA GLY A 191 15.99 -0.34 -8.64
C GLY A 191 15.74 0.44 -7.34
N VAL A 192 15.25 -0.22 -6.30
CA VAL A 192 15.03 0.41 -4.98
C VAL A 192 16.35 0.89 -4.36
N LEU A 193 17.42 0.10 -4.42
CA LEU A 193 18.73 0.49 -3.87
C LEU A 193 19.37 1.67 -4.63
N LEU A 194 19.22 1.71 -5.96
CA LEU A 194 19.69 2.84 -6.77
C LEU A 194 18.94 4.11 -6.43
N ILE A 195 17.60 4.05 -6.33
CA ILE A 195 16.77 5.17 -5.90
C ILE A 195 17.19 5.62 -4.50
N LEU A 196 17.35 4.69 -3.56
CA LEU A 196 17.78 4.98 -2.19
C LEU A 196 19.14 5.67 -2.16
N GLY A 197 20.12 5.20 -2.93
CA GLY A 197 21.44 5.82 -3.01
C GLY A 197 21.40 7.27 -3.50
N VAL A 198 20.71 7.54 -4.61
CA VAL A 198 20.57 8.90 -5.15
C VAL A 198 19.75 9.79 -4.23
N ALA A 199 18.64 9.26 -3.69
CA ALA A 199 17.76 10.01 -2.81
C ALA A 199 18.39 10.32 -1.45
N MET A 200 19.22 9.42 -0.89
CA MET A 200 20.02 9.74 0.31
C MET A 200 21.01 10.87 0.03
N GLY A 201 21.70 10.85 -1.11
CA GLY A 201 22.58 11.95 -1.51
C GLY A 201 21.82 13.27 -1.68
N LEU A 202 20.61 13.23 -2.25
CA LEU A 202 19.73 14.39 -2.33
C LEU A 202 19.28 14.87 -0.95
N THR A 203 18.83 13.97 -0.08
CA THR A 203 18.40 14.29 1.29
C THR A 203 19.53 14.93 2.08
N ASP A 204 20.75 14.37 2.02
CA ASP A 204 21.92 14.96 2.66
C ASP A 204 22.23 16.35 2.10
N TYR A 205 22.14 16.53 0.77
CA TYR A 205 22.28 17.86 0.15
C TYR A 205 21.23 18.85 0.66
N LEU A 206 19.95 18.44 0.74
CA LEU A 206 18.87 19.28 1.26
C LEU A 206 19.09 19.67 2.72
N ILE A 207 19.59 18.73 3.53
CA ILE A 207 19.97 18.98 4.93
C ILE A 207 21.14 19.95 5.00
N PHE A 208 22.20 19.77 4.21
CA PHE A 208 23.33 20.70 4.17
C PHE A 208 22.94 22.08 3.67
N ALA A 209 21.97 22.17 2.76
CA ALA A 209 21.40 23.43 2.29
C ALA A 209 20.41 24.07 3.29
N MET A 210 20.16 23.42 4.45
CA MET A 210 19.20 23.86 5.48
C MET A 210 17.81 24.13 4.90
N ILE A 211 17.41 23.39 3.86
CA ILE A 211 16.09 23.50 3.24
C ILE A 211 14.98 23.06 4.21
N PRO A 212 15.11 21.95 4.97
CA PRO A 212 14.11 21.58 5.96
C PRO A 212 13.84 22.70 6.97
N ASP A 213 14.90 23.33 7.50
CA ASP A 213 14.80 24.41 8.49
C ASP A 213 14.12 25.66 7.90
N GLN A 214 14.51 26.06 6.69
CA GLN A 214 13.86 27.17 5.98
C GLN A 214 12.36 26.91 5.72
N MET A 215 11.99 25.66 5.39
CA MET A 215 10.59 25.28 5.23
C MET A 215 9.82 25.36 6.56
N VAL A 216 10.47 24.98 7.67
CA VAL A 216 9.89 25.12 9.02
C VAL A 216 9.66 26.59 9.36
N ASP A 217 10.65 27.45 9.17
CA ASP A 217 10.55 28.88 9.48
C ASP A 217 9.44 29.54 8.64
N TRP A 218 9.40 29.25 7.34
CA TRP A 218 8.34 29.75 6.46
C TRP A 218 6.95 29.25 6.87
N ALA A 219 6.84 27.96 7.22
CA ALA A 219 5.59 27.36 7.64
C ALA A 219 5.11 27.96 8.97
N GLN A 220 5.99 28.19 9.95
CA GLN A 220 5.63 28.85 11.20
C GLN A 220 5.20 30.31 10.99
N ALA A 221 5.81 31.01 10.04
CA ALA A 221 5.46 32.40 9.73
C ALA A 221 4.13 32.53 8.97
N THR A 222 3.76 31.52 8.17
CA THR A 222 2.58 31.56 7.28
C THR A 222 1.38 30.79 7.83
N ILE A 223 1.62 29.73 8.61
CA ILE A 223 0.59 28.77 9.02
C ILE A 223 0.36 28.87 10.53
N GLU A 224 -0.70 29.58 10.90
CA GLU A 224 -1.05 29.84 12.30
C GLU A 224 -1.73 28.64 12.99
N SER A 225 -2.24 27.68 12.23
CA SER A 225 -3.05 26.56 12.76
C SER A 225 -2.62 25.20 12.24
N LYS A 226 -2.56 24.23 13.15
CA LYS A 226 -2.33 22.80 12.88
C LYS A 226 -3.27 22.23 11.82
N LEU A 227 -4.52 22.69 11.77
CA LEU A 227 -5.50 22.22 10.77
C LEU A 227 -5.17 22.72 9.37
N LEU A 228 -4.71 23.97 9.25
CA LEU A 228 -4.30 24.55 7.97
C LEU A 228 -3.02 23.87 7.47
N PHE A 229 -2.07 23.58 8.37
CA PHE A 229 -0.89 22.76 8.05
C PHE A 229 -1.28 21.40 7.47
N LEU A 230 -2.18 20.68 8.15
CA LEU A 230 -2.63 19.37 7.70
C LEU A 230 -3.34 19.44 6.33
N LEU A 231 -4.15 20.46 6.08
CA LEU A 231 -4.81 20.65 4.79
C LEU A 231 -3.79 20.92 3.67
N ALA A 232 -2.82 21.81 3.91
CA ALA A 232 -1.75 22.11 2.97
C ALA A 232 -0.87 20.88 2.70
N LEU A 233 -0.56 20.11 3.74
CA LEU A 233 0.18 18.85 3.65
C LEU A 233 -0.56 17.84 2.77
N ASN A 234 -1.87 17.63 2.97
CA ASN A 234 -2.66 16.73 2.13
C ASN A 234 -2.58 17.15 0.64
N GLY A 235 -2.78 18.44 0.34
CA GLY A 235 -2.68 18.95 -1.03
C GLY A 235 -1.29 18.72 -1.64
N ALA A 236 -0.23 19.02 -0.91
CA ALA A 236 1.14 18.78 -1.35
C ALA A 236 1.44 17.29 -1.58
N LEU A 237 0.98 16.42 -0.67
CA LEU A 237 1.19 14.98 -0.77
C LEU A 237 0.40 14.32 -1.89
N ILE A 238 -0.80 14.81 -2.20
CA ILE A 238 -1.54 14.38 -3.40
C ILE A 238 -0.74 14.72 -4.65
N LEU A 239 -0.18 15.93 -4.73
CA LEU A 239 0.62 16.35 -5.88
C LEU A 239 1.90 15.50 -6.02
N VAL A 240 2.59 15.23 -4.92
CA VAL A 240 3.72 14.30 -4.87
C VAL A 240 3.29 12.91 -5.33
N GLY A 241 2.20 12.37 -4.77
CA GLY A 241 1.71 11.02 -5.10
C GLY A 241 1.21 10.88 -6.54
N CYS A 242 0.79 11.97 -7.18
CA CYS A 242 0.46 11.95 -8.60
C CYS A 242 1.70 11.75 -9.48
N LEU A 243 2.88 12.22 -9.05
CA LEU A 243 4.08 12.35 -9.87
C LEU A 243 5.16 11.32 -9.52
N MET A 244 5.27 10.95 -8.25
CA MET A 244 6.32 10.09 -7.72
C MET A 244 5.77 8.75 -7.28
N ASP A 245 6.59 7.71 -7.40
CA ASP A 245 6.31 6.44 -6.75
C ASP A 245 6.50 6.53 -5.23
N ILE A 246 5.83 5.63 -4.52
CA ILE A 246 5.73 5.61 -3.07
C ILE A 246 7.08 5.42 -2.41
N PHE A 247 7.98 4.64 -3.02
CA PHE A 247 9.30 4.39 -2.46
C PHE A 247 10.17 5.63 -2.59
N SER A 248 10.22 6.24 -3.78
CA SER A 248 10.92 7.51 -3.99
C SER A 248 10.37 8.64 -3.13
N ALA A 249 9.03 8.75 -3.02
CA ALA A 249 8.38 9.76 -2.21
C ALA A 249 8.70 9.60 -0.73
N ILE A 250 8.70 8.37 -0.18
CA ILE A 250 9.10 8.12 1.21
C ILE A 250 10.51 8.63 1.46
N ILE A 251 11.47 8.28 0.61
CA ILE A 251 12.88 8.58 0.88
C ILE A 251 13.18 10.08 0.79
N VAL A 252 12.53 10.79 -0.13
CA VAL A 252 12.78 12.22 -0.37
C VAL A 252 11.92 13.13 0.51
N ILE A 253 10.64 12.83 0.69
CA ILE A 253 9.68 13.74 1.33
C ILE A 253 9.61 13.56 2.83
N VAL A 254 9.76 12.32 3.35
CA VAL A 254 9.68 12.06 4.81
C VAL A 254 10.69 12.88 5.62
N PRO A 255 11.98 12.99 5.22
CA PRO A 255 12.95 13.84 5.92
C PRO A 255 12.55 15.33 5.98
N LEU A 256 11.73 15.80 5.05
CA LEU A 256 11.23 17.18 5.01
C LEU A 256 9.99 17.35 5.89
N ILE A 257 9.05 16.39 5.86
CA ILE A 257 7.78 16.51 6.57
C ILE A 257 7.86 16.15 8.05
N VAL A 258 8.77 15.27 8.46
CA VAL A 258 8.92 14.85 9.86
C VAL A 258 9.29 16.03 10.77
N PRO A 259 10.31 16.86 10.46
CA PRO A 259 10.62 18.05 11.26
C PRO A 259 9.43 19.00 11.38
N LEU A 260 8.74 19.27 10.26
CA LEU A 260 7.52 20.08 10.24
C LEU A 260 6.42 19.49 11.14
N GLY A 261 6.15 18.20 11.03
CA GLY A 261 5.14 17.51 11.83
C GLY A 261 5.42 17.59 13.33
N VAL A 262 6.67 17.43 13.73
CA VAL A 262 7.10 17.56 15.14
C VAL A 262 6.83 18.98 15.65
N VAL A 263 7.17 20.00 14.86
CA VAL A 263 6.95 21.41 15.20
C VAL A 263 5.47 21.74 15.38
N PHE A 264 4.60 21.22 14.52
CA PHE A 264 3.14 21.37 14.63
C PHE A 264 2.49 20.41 15.64
N GLY A 265 3.29 19.66 16.42
CA GLY A 265 2.82 18.73 17.45
C GLY A 265 1.96 17.60 16.89
N ILE A 266 2.28 17.09 15.71
CA ILE A 266 1.64 15.93 15.09
C ILE A 266 2.41 14.69 15.49
N ASP A 267 1.68 13.67 15.95
CA ASP A 267 2.28 12.38 16.26
C ASP A 267 2.95 11.78 15.00
N PRO A 268 4.22 11.36 15.04
CA PRO A 268 4.93 10.88 13.85
C PRO A 268 4.36 9.58 13.26
N ILE A 269 3.66 8.75 14.05
CA ILE A 269 2.92 7.60 13.52
C ILE A 269 1.73 8.12 12.71
N HIS A 270 0.96 9.05 13.28
CA HIS A 270 -0.15 9.69 12.58
C HIS A 270 0.30 10.33 11.27
N LEU A 271 1.40 11.09 11.30
CA LEU A 271 1.99 11.72 10.12
C LEU A 271 2.31 10.69 9.02
N GLY A 272 2.86 9.53 9.40
CA GLY A 272 3.18 8.46 8.45
C GLY A 272 1.95 7.84 7.81
N ILE A 273 0.88 7.65 8.57
CA ILE A 273 -0.36 7.12 8.02
C ILE A 273 -1.05 8.14 7.11
N ILE A 274 -1.07 9.42 7.48
CA ILE A 274 -1.53 10.49 6.58
C ILE A 274 -0.69 10.49 5.29
N PHE A 275 0.62 10.35 5.42
CA PHE A 275 1.55 10.34 4.29
C PHE A 275 1.21 9.21 3.30
N LEU A 276 1.15 7.97 3.79
CA LEU A 276 0.88 6.81 2.94
C LEU A 276 -0.54 6.83 2.37
N ALA A 277 -1.54 7.26 3.15
CA ALA A 277 -2.92 7.36 2.68
C ALA A 277 -3.06 8.44 1.57
N ASN A 278 -2.34 9.56 1.68
CA ASN A 278 -2.31 10.58 0.62
C ASN A 278 -1.59 10.10 -0.63
N LEU A 279 -0.52 9.32 -0.51
CA LEU A 279 0.15 8.75 -1.69
C LEU A 279 -0.75 7.75 -2.43
N GLN A 280 -1.52 6.93 -1.70
CA GLN A 280 -2.54 6.07 -2.31
C GLN A 280 -3.59 6.89 -3.07
N LEU A 281 -4.02 8.01 -2.50
CA LEU A 281 -4.94 8.93 -3.15
C LEU A 281 -4.32 9.57 -4.39
N GLY A 282 -3.04 9.98 -4.32
CA GLY A 282 -2.28 10.50 -5.46
C GLY A 282 -2.17 9.51 -6.62
N TYR A 283 -2.03 8.21 -6.33
CA TYR A 283 -2.00 7.17 -7.36
C TYR A 283 -3.31 7.05 -8.15
N LEU A 284 -4.42 7.52 -7.59
CA LEU A 284 -5.74 7.54 -8.23
C LEU A 284 -6.08 8.91 -8.82
N THR A 285 -5.25 9.93 -8.60
CA THR A 285 -5.54 11.32 -8.98
C THR A 285 -4.80 11.68 -10.30
N PRO A 286 -5.47 12.31 -11.28
CA PRO A 286 -4.81 12.83 -12.49
C PRO A 286 -3.78 13.93 -12.13
N PRO A 287 -2.64 14.09 -12.85
CA PRO A 287 -2.45 13.84 -14.30
C PRO A 287 -1.82 12.51 -14.71
N ILE A 288 -0.91 11.92 -13.91
CA ILE A 288 -0.26 10.63 -14.22
C ILE A 288 -0.95 9.50 -13.46
N GLY A 289 -1.03 9.60 -12.12
CA GLY A 289 -1.71 8.64 -11.24
C GLY A 289 -1.34 7.20 -11.58
N MET A 290 -0.21 6.68 -11.07
CA MET A 290 0.34 5.39 -11.53
C MET A 290 -0.66 4.23 -11.57
N ASN A 291 -1.61 4.15 -10.62
CA ASN A 291 -2.65 3.12 -10.67
C ASN A 291 -3.61 3.29 -11.85
N LEU A 292 -3.96 4.53 -12.21
CA LEU A 292 -4.77 4.84 -13.39
C LEU A 292 -4.04 4.42 -14.67
N PHE A 293 -2.73 4.71 -14.77
CA PHE A 293 -1.90 4.32 -15.92
C PHE A 293 -1.81 2.79 -16.05
N LEU A 294 -1.52 2.10 -14.95
CA LEU A 294 -1.42 0.64 -14.94
C LEU A 294 -2.75 -0.04 -15.20
N ALA A 295 -3.86 0.51 -14.71
CA ALA A 295 -5.20 0.04 -15.03
C ALA A 295 -5.54 0.25 -16.52
N SER A 296 -5.21 1.41 -17.10
CA SER A 296 -5.37 1.67 -18.54
C SER A 296 -4.60 0.65 -19.37
N TYR A 297 -3.34 0.39 -19.03
CA TYR A 297 -2.53 -0.65 -19.65
C TYR A 297 -3.15 -2.05 -19.49
N ARG A 298 -3.59 -2.39 -18.27
CA ARG A 298 -4.11 -3.72 -17.96
C ARG A 298 -5.42 -4.07 -18.65
N PHE A 299 -6.30 -3.08 -18.77
CA PHE A 299 -7.65 -3.25 -19.29
C PHE A 299 -7.78 -2.82 -20.76
N GLY A 300 -6.74 -2.25 -21.35
CA GLY A 300 -6.74 -1.80 -22.74
C GLY A 300 -7.72 -0.66 -23.02
N LYS A 301 -8.02 0.17 -22.00
CA LYS A 301 -8.97 1.28 -22.09
C LYS A 301 -8.24 2.61 -22.07
N PRO A 302 -8.75 3.65 -22.77
CA PRO A 302 -8.13 4.96 -22.73
C PRO A 302 -8.12 5.51 -21.31
N MET A 303 -7.04 6.21 -20.94
CA MET A 303 -6.83 6.80 -19.61
C MET A 303 -8.03 7.65 -19.16
N SER A 304 -8.65 8.39 -20.08
CA SER A 304 -9.83 9.21 -19.79
C SER A 304 -11.03 8.40 -19.32
N GLU A 305 -11.22 7.18 -19.82
CA GLU A 305 -12.28 6.27 -19.39
C GLU A 305 -11.96 5.69 -18.02
N VAL A 306 -10.71 5.32 -17.76
CA VAL A 306 -10.25 4.83 -16.45
C VAL A 306 -10.38 5.90 -15.38
N ILE A 307 -9.97 7.14 -15.65
CA ILE A 307 -10.14 8.28 -14.73
C ILE A 307 -11.63 8.46 -14.38
N LYS A 308 -12.49 8.47 -15.41
CA LYS A 308 -13.94 8.59 -15.25
C LYS A 308 -14.57 7.41 -14.53
N ALA A 309 -13.96 6.22 -14.60
CA ALA A 309 -14.36 5.01 -13.90
C ALA A 309 -13.97 5.06 -12.42
N SER A 310 -12.77 5.55 -12.12
CA SER A 310 -12.18 5.61 -10.78
C SER A 310 -12.64 6.80 -9.95
N LEU A 311 -13.19 7.84 -10.58
CA LEU A 311 -13.61 9.08 -9.91
C LEU A 311 -14.53 8.87 -8.69
N PRO A 312 -15.56 7.99 -8.72
CA PRO A 312 -16.40 7.75 -7.55
C PRO A 312 -15.61 7.15 -6.38
N LEU A 313 -14.64 6.28 -6.67
CA LEU A 313 -13.83 5.65 -5.64
C LEU A 313 -12.74 6.60 -5.12
N LEU A 314 -12.23 7.48 -5.98
CA LEU A 314 -11.39 8.60 -5.56
C LEU A 314 -12.13 9.47 -4.53
N ALA A 315 -13.41 9.78 -4.74
CA ALA A 315 -14.19 10.54 -3.76
C ALA A 315 -14.30 9.83 -2.41
N VAL A 316 -14.50 8.51 -2.41
CA VAL A 316 -14.49 7.68 -1.18
C VAL A 316 -13.15 7.79 -0.46
N PHE A 317 -12.04 7.74 -1.21
CA PHE A 317 -10.69 7.83 -0.65
C PHE A 317 -10.39 9.23 -0.12
N VAL A 318 -10.81 10.30 -0.82
CA VAL A 318 -10.68 11.68 -0.32
C VAL A 318 -11.37 11.80 1.04
N ILE A 319 -12.62 11.32 1.16
CA ILE A 319 -13.36 11.36 2.42
C ILE A 319 -12.61 10.55 3.49
N GLY A 320 -12.16 9.35 3.16
CA GLY A 320 -11.39 8.51 4.09
C GLY A 320 -10.09 9.17 4.57
N VAL A 321 -9.33 9.77 3.67
CA VAL A 321 -8.07 10.48 4.00
C VAL A 321 -8.33 11.71 4.85
N LEU A 322 -9.39 12.48 4.58
CA LEU A 322 -9.78 13.61 5.43
C LEU A 322 -10.19 13.14 6.83
N LEU A 323 -10.95 12.04 6.93
CA LEU A 323 -11.32 11.44 8.22
C LEU A 323 -10.08 10.99 9.00
N ILE A 324 -9.15 10.30 8.34
CA ILE A 324 -7.88 9.90 8.96
C ILE A 324 -7.13 11.14 9.43
N THR A 325 -6.94 12.14 8.56
CA THR A 325 -6.20 13.37 8.86
C THR A 325 -6.72 14.11 10.10
N TYR A 326 -8.04 14.35 10.16
CA TYR A 326 -8.65 15.18 11.20
C TYR A 326 -9.08 14.42 12.45
N VAL A 327 -9.13 13.09 12.40
CA VAL A 327 -9.46 12.25 13.55
C VAL A 327 -8.20 11.45 13.94
N PRO A 328 -7.22 12.08 14.61
CA PRO A 328 -5.97 11.42 15.01
C PRO A 328 -6.21 10.22 15.94
N PHE A 329 -7.35 10.17 16.62
CA PHE A 329 -7.75 9.00 17.41
C PHE A 329 -7.77 7.71 16.59
N LEU A 330 -8.08 7.76 15.29
CA LEU A 330 -8.10 6.57 14.44
C LEU A 330 -6.71 5.93 14.28
N THR A 331 -5.65 6.72 14.36
CA THR A 331 -4.26 6.26 14.20
C THR A 331 -3.54 6.08 15.52
N THR A 332 -3.80 6.92 16.52
CA THR A 332 -3.04 6.94 17.78
C THR A 332 -3.68 6.12 18.89
N TRP A 333 -4.97 5.79 18.80
CA TRP A 333 -5.65 5.03 19.86
C TRP A 333 -5.12 3.59 19.98
N LEU A 334 -5.00 2.86 18.87
CA LEU A 334 -4.56 1.47 18.91
C LEU A 334 -3.11 1.33 19.41
N PRO A 335 -2.13 2.12 18.94
CA PRO A 335 -0.78 2.12 19.53
C PRO A 335 -0.77 2.56 20.99
N GLY A 336 -1.63 3.51 21.38
CA GLY A 336 -1.70 4.01 22.76
C GLY A 336 -2.21 3.00 23.79
N LEU A 337 -2.91 1.95 23.37
CA LEU A 337 -3.37 0.87 24.26
C LEU A 337 -2.30 -0.17 24.62
N PHE A 338 -1.24 -0.26 23.80
CA PHE A 338 -0.15 -1.23 23.97
C PHE A 338 1.15 -0.57 24.47
N LYS A 339 1.09 0.70 24.87
CA LYS A 339 2.16 1.43 25.56
C LYS A 339 2.03 1.31 27.08
#